data_AF-A0A0B4BWJ9-F1
#
_entry.id   AF-A0A0B4BWJ9-F1
#
_cell.length_a   1.000
_cell.length_b   1.000
_cell.length_c   1.000
_cell.angle_alpha   90.00
_cell.angle_beta   90.00
_cell.angle_gamma   90.00
#
_symmetry.space_group_name_H-M   'P 1'
#
loop_
_entity.id
_entity.type
_entity.pdbx_description
1 polymer ?
#
loop_
_entity_poly.entity_id
_entity_poly.type
_entity_poly.pdbx_seq_one_letter_code
_entity_poly.pdbx_strand_id
1 'polypeptide(L)'
;MKKTIAAAAMSLFGLAATSAAAETCGGFYTVQSGDSLSVIADKLYKDAGKWSAIHNRNIDQIGPKPNAIRVGMKLSLACLEGLPLGLPGGKEISASAPVAAVPVKVQPGNASVRKRINLLTGDDFAPFTAKAAHNGGLLNEVVDAAMAEAAPKEGYSIHWVNDWSAHLEPLLSNALLDLGFPWYKPDCQAAPDNFRCVNFHFSEPMFEMLILLFTSSSNSFAFNQDADIEGKTLCRPAGYFTHDLDENGRNWLKDGKITLKQPNSVKDCFDMVLEGEADAVALNEFTGRTAIKDHGLDGRITVLPQPLSVAGLHVVVHKSHPQAEQMLTMINGGLRGIQEDGSYQAIIEDHMARIWAGF
;
A
#
# COMPACT_ATOMS: atom_id res chain seq x y z
N MET A 1 -48.72 61.53 51.20
CA MET A 1 -48.79 60.64 50.03
C MET A 1 -47.71 61.03 49.03
N LYS A 2 -46.58 60.33 49.00
CA LYS A 2 -45.52 60.53 47.99
C LYS A 2 -45.01 59.17 47.56
N LYS A 3 -45.16 58.86 46.27
CA LYS A 3 -44.62 57.66 45.62
C LYS A 3 -43.17 57.97 45.23
N THR A 4 -42.23 57.13 45.65
CA THR A 4 -40.85 57.13 45.15
C THR A 4 -40.62 55.88 44.32
N ILE A 5 -40.11 56.12 43.11
CA ILE A 5 -39.67 55.12 42.12
C ILE A 5 -38.29 54.63 42.56
N ALA A 6 -38.08 53.30 42.57
CA ALA A 6 -36.75 52.70 42.69
C ALA A 6 -36.47 51.87 41.42
N ALA A 7 -35.43 52.27 40.69
CA ALA A 7 -34.93 51.55 39.53
C ALA A 7 -33.92 50.48 39.98
N ALA A 8 -34.11 49.24 39.53
CA ALA A 8 -33.16 48.15 39.70
C ALA A 8 -32.39 47.94 38.39
N ALA A 9 -31.08 48.19 38.41
CA ALA A 9 -30.17 47.80 37.34
C ALA A 9 -29.71 46.36 37.57
N MET A 10 -30.05 45.48 36.64
CA MET A 10 -29.69 44.06 36.67
C MET A 10 -28.49 43.86 35.73
N SER A 11 -27.32 43.56 36.29
CA SER A 11 -26.08 43.28 35.56
C SER A 11 -26.11 41.86 34.98
N LEU A 12 -26.07 41.75 33.65
CA LEU A 12 -25.84 40.49 32.93
C LEU A 12 -24.35 40.12 33.00
N PHE A 13 -24.03 38.99 33.63
CA PHE A 13 -22.76 38.29 33.42
C PHE A 13 -22.88 37.40 32.18
N GLY A 14 -22.15 37.75 31.12
CA GLY A 14 -21.99 36.89 29.95
C GLY A 14 -21.02 35.75 30.22
N LEU A 15 -21.51 34.52 30.21
CA LEU A 15 -20.68 33.32 30.10
C LEU A 15 -20.18 33.22 28.64
N ALA A 16 -18.91 33.55 28.42
CA ALA A 16 -18.23 33.21 27.17
C ALA A 16 -17.95 31.71 27.17
N ALA A 17 -18.69 30.95 26.36
CA ALA A 17 -18.34 29.58 26.04
C ALA A 17 -17.06 29.59 25.20
N THR A 18 -15.94 29.15 25.77
CA THR A 18 -14.76 28.78 24.99
C THR A 18 -15.09 27.52 24.20
N SER A 19 -15.34 27.68 22.91
CA SER A 19 -15.39 26.56 21.97
C SER A 19 -14.00 25.92 21.94
N ALA A 20 -13.86 24.70 22.47
CA ALA A 20 -12.69 23.88 22.21
C ALA A 20 -12.65 23.60 20.69
N ALA A 21 -11.60 24.05 20.00
CA ALA A 21 -11.41 23.69 18.60
C ALA A 21 -11.32 22.16 18.50
N ALA A 22 -12.07 21.56 17.57
CA ALA A 22 -11.97 20.13 17.29
C ALA A 22 -10.51 19.82 16.89
N GLU A 23 -9.89 18.84 17.56
CA GLU A 23 -8.58 18.37 17.14
C GLU A 23 -8.68 17.76 15.74
N THR A 24 -7.79 18.21 14.85
CA THR A 24 -7.65 17.68 13.50
C THR A 24 -6.44 16.76 13.43
N CYS A 25 -6.53 15.70 12.63
CA CYS A 25 -5.50 14.69 12.44
C CYS A 25 -5.09 14.57 10.97
N GLY A 26 -3.82 14.20 10.74
CA GLY A 26 -3.21 14.24 9.42
C GLY A 26 -3.02 15.67 8.92
N GLY A 27 -2.72 15.82 7.63
CA GLY A 27 -2.59 17.12 6.97
C GLY A 27 -1.28 17.26 6.21
N PHE A 28 -0.84 18.50 5.96
CA PHE A 28 0.35 18.78 5.14
C PHE A 28 1.51 19.28 6.00
N TYR A 29 2.68 18.68 5.79
CA TYR A 29 3.95 19.10 6.38
C TYR A 29 4.87 19.67 5.30
N THR A 30 5.53 20.79 5.58
CA THR A 30 6.53 21.36 4.68
C THR A 30 7.92 20.98 5.16
N VAL A 31 8.68 20.27 4.31
CA VAL A 31 10.04 19.79 4.62
C VAL A 31 10.96 20.95 5.02
N GLN A 32 11.66 20.77 6.12
CA GLN A 32 12.60 21.73 6.71
C GLN A 32 14.06 21.27 6.51
N SER A 33 15.00 22.17 6.75
CA SER A 33 16.43 21.84 6.72
C SER A 33 16.76 20.81 7.81
N GLY A 34 17.45 19.73 7.44
CA GLY A 34 17.81 18.64 8.35
C GLY A 34 16.77 17.51 8.46
N ASP A 35 15.64 17.62 7.77
CA ASP A 35 14.64 16.56 7.76
C ASP A 35 15.09 15.34 6.93
N SER A 36 14.82 14.15 7.47
CA SER A 36 14.64 12.90 6.72
C SER A 36 13.21 12.40 6.95
N LEU A 37 12.71 11.47 6.13
CA LEU A 37 11.38 10.88 6.38
C LEU A 37 11.27 10.21 7.76
N SER A 38 12.35 9.60 8.26
CA SER A 38 12.38 9.02 9.60
C SER A 38 12.38 10.07 10.71
N VAL A 39 13.09 11.20 10.54
CA VAL A 39 13.04 12.32 11.49
C VAL A 39 11.66 12.96 11.51
N ILE A 40 11.02 13.13 10.35
CA ILE A 40 9.65 13.64 10.24
C ILE A 40 8.69 12.66 10.93
N ALA A 41 8.82 11.36 10.68
CA ALA A 41 7.96 10.34 11.29
C ALA A 41 8.11 10.27 12.82
N ASP A 42 9.34 10.30 13.33
CA ASP A 42 9.61 10.38 14.77
C ASP A 42 8.99 11.64 15.40
N LYS A 43 9.16 12.79 14.76
CA LYS A 43 8.61 14.06 15.23
C LYS A 43 7.07 14.06 15.28
N LEU A 44 6.44 13.56 14.22
CA LEU A 44 5.00 13.74 13.95
C LEU A 44 4.14 12.55 14.38
N TYR A 45 4.64 11.33 14.22
CA TYR A 45 3.95 10.09 14.63
C TYR A 45 4.55 9.44 15.88
N LYS A 46 5.63 10.00 16.45
CA LYS A 46 6.35 9.41 17.61
C LYS A 46 6.94 8.03 17.34
N ASP A 47 7.21 7.77 16.06
CA ASP A 47 7.72 6.49 15.58
C ASP A 47 8.48 6.70 14.27
N ALA A 48 9.81 6.63 14.34
CA ALA A 48 10.68 6.72 13.17
C ALA A 48 10.40 5.62 12.13
N GLY A 49 9.85 4.47 12.55
CA GLY A 49 9.51 3.32 11.72
C GLY A 49 8.36 3.58 10.74
N LYS A 50 7.57 4.64 10.95
CA LYS A 50 6.47 5.10 10.07
C LYS A 50 6.95 5.97 8.88
N TRP A 51 8.26 6.05 8.65
CA TRP A 51 8.83 6.81 7.51
C TRP A 51 8.27 6.38 6.15
N SER A 52 8.02 5.08 5.97
CA SER A 52 7.52 4.51 4.72
C SER A 52 6.04 4.81 4.50
N ALA A 53 5.25 4.99 5.56
CA ALA A 53 3.88 5.50 5.44
C ALA A 53 3.88 6.91 4.82
N ILE A 54 4.85 7.75 5.18
CA ILE A 54 5.04 9.08 4.56
C ILE A 54 5.51 8.91 3.11
N HIS A 55 6.47 8.02 2.86
CA HIS A 55 7.01 7.79 1.52
C HIS A 55 5.93 7.29 0.55
N ASN A 56 5.23 6.21 0.88
CA ASN A 56 4.17 5.60 0.05
C ASN A 56 3.08 6.60 -0.31
N ARG A 57 2.67 7.46 0.64
CA ARG A 57 1.65 8.48 0.40
C ARG A 57 2.11 9.61 -0.53
N ASN A 58 3.42 9.81 -0.66
CA ASN A 58 4.00 10.91 -1.43
C ASN A 58 4.93 10.40 -2.54
N ILE A 59 4.81 9.13 -2.94
CA ILE A 59 5.76 8.47 -3.83
C ILE A 59 5.76 9.10 -5.22
N ASP A 60 4.60 9.58 -5.70
CA ASP A 60 4.49 10.33 -6.97
C ASP A 60 5.35 11.60 -7.00
N GLN A 61 5.58 12.22 -5.83
CA GLN A 61 6.36 13.45 -5.70
C GLN A 61 7.82 13.19 -5.32
N ILE A 62 8.07 12.17 -4.49
CA ILE A 62 9.42 11.84 -3.98
C ILE A 62 10.17 10.94 -4.98
N GLY A 63 9.47 10.08 -5.70
CA GLY A 63 10.03 8.99 -6.48
C GLY A 63 10.50 7.82 -5.60
N PRO A 64 11.24 6.86 -6.18
CA PRO A 64 11.57 5.60 -5.51
C PRO A 64 12.60 5.72 -4.38
N LYS A 65 13.30 6.86 -4.27
CA LYS A 65 14.34 7.10 -3.27
C LYS A 65 13.79 7.96 -2.13
N PRO A 66 13.58 7.42 -0.91
CA PRO A 66 12.95 8.16 0.18
C PRO A 66 13.72 9.40 0.63
N ASN A 67 15.03 9.42 0.40
CA ASN A 67 15.91 10.56 0.69
C ASN A 67 15.89 11.67 -0.38
N ALA A 68 15.06 11.56 -1.42
CA ALA A 68 14.93 12.58 -2.47
C ALA A 68 14.09 13.80 -2.09
N ILE A 69 13.63 13.89 -0.83
CA ILE A 69 12.90 15.06 -0.31
C ILE A 69 13.76 16.33 -0.36
N ARG A 70 13.10 17.48 -0.51
CA ARG A 70 13.76 18.80 -0.61
C ARG A 70 13.08 19.80 0.30
N VAL A 71 13.86 20.72 0.87
CA VAL A 71 13.32 21.83 1.67
C VAL A 71 12.22 22.56 0.89
N GLY A 72 11.07 22.78 1.53
CA GLY A 72 9.90 23.39 0.91
C GLY A 72 8.93 22.42 0.24
N MET A 73 9.30 21.14 0.05
CA MET A 73 8.39 20.11 -0.45
C MET A 73 7.22 19.93 0.53
N LYS A 74 5.99 19.88 0.02
CA LYS A 74 4.79 19.63 0.82
C LYS A 74 4.47 18.14 0.81
N LEU A 75 4.58 17.51 1.97
CA LEU A 75 4.24 16.11 2.19
C LEU A 75 2.82 16.03 2.77
N SER A 76 2.01 15.16 2.19
CA SER A 76 0.71 14.77 2.74
C SER A 76 0.91 13.67 3.77
N LEU A 77 0.36 13.84 4.97
CA LEU A 77 0.45 12.90 6.08
C LEU A 77 -0.94 12.37 6.42
N ALA A 78 -1.06 11.05 6.51
CA ALA A 78 -2.28 10.38 6.92
C ALA A 78 -2.47 10.48 8.44
N CYS A 79 -3.70 10.30 8.91
CA CYS A 79 -3.94 10.11 10.33
C CYS A 79 -3.64 8.65 10.69
N LEU A 80 -2.55 8.41 11.43
CA LEU A 80 -2.18 7.08 11.93
C LEU A 80 -2.22 7.13 13.45
N GLU A 81 -3.05 6.27 14.06
CA GLU A 81 -3.17 6.17 15.52
C GLU A 81 -3.45 7.52 16.22
N GLY A 82 -4.20 8.42 15.55
CA GLY A 82 -4.53 9.74 16.07
C GLY A 82 -3.44 10.81 15.89
N LEU A 83 -2.40 10.54 15.09
CA LEU A 83 -1.31 11.48 14.79
C LEU A 83 -1.11 11.68 13.28
N PRO A 84 -0.48 12.78 12.84
CA PRO A 84 -0.14 13.98 13.61
C PRO A 84 -1.35 14.88 13.84
N LEU A 85 -1.32 15.67 14.92
CA LEU A 85 -2.37 16.63 15.25
C LEU A 85 -2.06 18.04 14.74
N GLY A 86 -3.11 18.75 14.30
CA GLY A 86 -3.06 20.19 14.07
C GLY A 86 -2.28 20.66 12.83
N LEU A 87 -1.93 19.75 11.90
CA LEU A 87 -1.33 20.18 10.64
C LEU A 87 -2.38 20.86 9.74
N PRO A 88 -1.97 21.83 8.91
CA PRO A 88 -2.84 22.42 7.90
C PRO A 88 -3.46 21.34 7.00
N GLY A 89 -4.77 21.39 6.78
CA GLY A 89 -5.49 20.40 5.98
C GLY A 89 -5.79 19.07 6.70
N GLY A 90 -5.54 18.98 8.02
CA GLY A 90 -5.99 17.85 8.82
C GLY A 90 -7.52 17.76 8.92
N LYS A 91 -8.03 16.54 9.13
CA LYS A 91 -9.47 16.24 9.24
C LYS A 91 -9.88 16.07 10.70
N GLU A 92 -11.10 16.45 11.09
CA GLU A 92 -11.57 16.32 12.48
C GLU A 92 -11.58 14.85 12.96
N ILE A 93 -11.10 14.62 14.18
CA ILE A 93 -10.96 13.28 14.79
C ILE A 93 -12.31 12.65 15.16
N SER A 94 -13.40 13.43 15.24
CA SER A 94 -14.71 12.93 15.68
C SER A 94 -15.38 11.92 14.72
N ALA A 95 -14.73 11.57 13.60
CA ALA A 95 -15.19 10.60 12.61
C ALA A 95 -14.31 9.32 12.48
N SER A 96 -13.23 9.16 13.26
CA SER A 96 -12.21 8.13 13.01
C SER A 96 -12.11 7.03 14.08
N ALA A 97 -13.21 6.63 14.71
CA ALA A 97 -13.26 5.28 15.27
C ALA A 97 -13.25 4.30 14.09
N PRO A 98 -12.25 3.41 13.93
CA PRO A 98 -12.24 2.48 12.82
C PRO A 98 -13.53 1.66 12.90
N VAL A 99 -14.38 1.79 11.88
CA VAL A 99 -15.55 0.94 11.72
C VAL A 99 -15.05 -0.50 11.81
N ALA A 100 -15.77 -1.36 12.54
CA ALA A 100 -15.38 -2.77 12.66
C ALA A 100 -15.05 -3.34 11.27
N ALA A 101 -13.99 -4.14 11.17
CA ALA A 101 -13.62 -4.77 9.91
C ALA A 101 -14.86 -5.49 9.33
N VAL A 102 -15.19 -5.22 8.07
CA VAL A 102 -16.34 -5.83 7.39
C VAL A 102 -15.78 -6.79 6.35
N PRO A 103 -15.74 -8.11 6.63
CA PRO A 103 -15.28 -9.10 5.65
C PRO A 103 -16.18 -9.10 4.41
N VAL A 104 -15.57 -9.37 3.25
CA VAL A 104 -16.34 -9.56 2.01
C VAL A 104 -17.12 -10.86 2.10
N LYS A 105 -18.43 -10.78 1.87
CA LYS A 105 -19.31 -11.96 1.75
C LYS A 105 -19.37 -12.40 0.29
N VAL A 106 -18.58 -13.41 -0.06
CA VAL A 106 -18.64 -14.04 -1.40
C VAL A 106 -19.97 -14.76 -1.55
N GLN A 107 -20.84 -14.26 -2.43
CA GLN A 107 -22.10 -14.91 -2.75
C GLN A 107 -21.94 -15.79 -3.99
N PRO A 108 -22.43 -17.05 -3.98
CA PRO A 108 -22.44 -17.88 -5.17
C PRO A 108 -23.23 -17.21 -6.30
N GLY A 109 -22.59 -17.09 -7.46
CA GLY A 109 -23.25 -16.61 -8.68
C GLY A 109 -24.19 -17.64 -9.30
N ASN A 110 -25.02 -17.18 -10.24
CA ASN A 110 -25.75 -18.05 -11.17
C ASN A 110 -25.33 -17.74 -12.62
N ALA A 111 -25.93 -18.39 -13.61
CA ALA A 111 -25.58 -18.21 -15.02
C ALA A 111 -25.64 -16.75 -15.52
N SER A 112 -26.43 -15.88 -14.89
CA SER A 112 -26.50 -14.45 -15.23
C SER A 112 -25.19 -13.70 -14.94
N VAL A 113 -24.37 -14.18 -14.01
CA VAL A 113 -23.08 -13.56 -13.66
C VAL A 113 -22.11 -13.60 -14.85
N ARG A 114 -22.23 -14.59 -15.74
CA ARG A 114 -21.44 -14.67 -16.98
C ARG A 114 -21.68 -13.52 -17.96
N LYS A 115 -22.75 -12.74 -17.76
CA LYS A 115 -23.05 -11.56 -18.59
C LYS A 115 -22.45 -10.28 -18.02
N ARG A 116 -21.89 -10.32 -16.80
CA ARG A 116 -21.21 -9.20 -16.12
C ARG A 116 -19.73 -9.22 -16.48
N ILE A 117 -19.01 -8.14 -16.19
CA ILE A 117 -17.54 -8.16 -16.15
C ILE A 117 -17.07 -8.94 -14.91
N ASN A 118 -16.23 -9.94 -15.08
CA ASN A 118 -15.77 -10.84 -14.04
C ASN A 118 -14.30 -10.57 -13.73
N LEU A 119 -14.05 -9.95 -12.58
CA LEU A 119 -12.72 -9.72 -12.05
C LEU A 119 -12.31 -10.89 -11.16
N LEU A 120 -11.02 -11.16 -11.10
CA LEU A 120 -10.41 -12.29 -10.41
C LEU A 120 -9.36 -11.81 -9.40
N THR A 121 -9.39 -12.37 -8.19
CA THR A 121 -8.38 -12.14 -7.16
C THR A 121 -8.17 -13.37 -6.25
N GLY A 122 -7.30 -13.27 -5.25
CA GLY A 122 -6.94 -14.33 -4.29
C GLY A 122 -6.94 -13.86 -2.83
N ASP A 123 -7.06 -14.78 -1.88
CA ASP A 123 -7.30 -14.52 -0.44
C ASP A 123 -6.04 -14.41 0.44
N ASP A 124 -4.88 -14.75 -0.11
CA ASP A 124 -3.62 -14.99 0.60
C ASP A 124 -2.55 -13.92 0.31
N PHE A 125 -2.99 -12.70 -0.04
CA PHE A 125 -2.09 -11.58 -0.32
C PHE A 125 -2.43 -10.35 0.54
N ALA A 126 -2.61 -10.58 1.84
CA ALA A 126 -2.79 -9.52 2.82
C ALA A 126 -1.56 -8.57 2.85
N PRO A 127 -1.76 -7.25 3.04
CA PRO A 127 -3.03 -6.58 3.32
C PRO A 127 -3.83 -6.17 2.08
N PHE A 128 -3.36 -6.53 0.88
CA PHE A 128 -3.94 -6.09 -0.38
C PHE A 128 -5.23 -6.83 -0.71
N THR A 129 -5.22 -8.16 -0.61
CA THR A 129 -6.41 -8.99 -0.83
C THR A 129 -6.48 -10.13 0.18
N ALA A 130 -7.55 -10.10 0.98
CA ALA A 130 -7.91 -11.12 1.95
C ALA A 130 -9.38 -10.93 2.33
N LYS A 131 -10.25 -11.91 2.05
CA LYS A 131 -11.70 -11.88 2.32
C LYS A 131 -12.02 -11.51 3.76
N ALA A 132 -11.20 -11.97 4.71
CA ALA A 132 -11.36 -11.72 6.14
C ALA A 132 -10.96 -10.29 6.55
N ALA A 133 -10.17 -9.58 5.73
CA ALA A 133 -9.80 -8.19 5.99
C ALA A 133 -10.99 -7.25 5.78
N HIS A 134 -10.89 -6.03 6.34
CA HIS A 134 -11.86 -4.98 6.10
C HIS A 134 -12.03 -4.76 4.60
N ASN A 135 -13.27 -4.86 4.10
CA ASN A 135 -13.63 -4.75 2.69
C ASN A 135 -12.79 -5.63 1.74
N GLY A 136 -12.32 -6.79 2.23
CA GLY A 136 -11.56 -7.74 1.42
C GLY A 136 -10.10 -7.36 1.20
N GLY A 137 -9.60 -6.32 1.88
CA GLY A 137 -8.25 -5.79 1.73
C GLY A 137 -8.18 -4.56 0.82
N LEU A 138 -7.04 -3.88 0.90
CA LEU A 138 -6.84 -2.56 0.30
C LEU A 138 -7.15 -2.52 -1.19
N LEU A 139 -6.59 -3.46 -1.95
CA LEU A 139 -6.74 -3.46 -3.41
C LEU A 139 -8.08 -4.05 -3.87
N ASN A 140 -8.71 -4.90 -3.05
CA ASN A 140 -10.09 -5.29 -3.32
C ASN A 140 -11.04 -4.08 -3.25
N GLU A 141 -10.91 -3.25 -2.20
CA GLU A 141 -11.75 -2.06 -2.07
C GLU A 141 -11.45 -0.99 -3.13
N VAL A 142 -10.18 -0.78 -3.49
CA VAL A 142 -9.81 0.13 -4.59
C VAL A 142 -10.44 -0.33 -5.91
N VAL A 143 -10.38 -1.63 -6.23
CA VAL A 143 -10.99 -2.17 -7.45
C VAL A 143 -12.51 -2.08 -7.41
N ASP A 144 -13.14 -2.40 -6.28
CA ASP A 144 -14.59 -2.31 -6.13
C ASP A 144 -15.07 -0.87 -6.32
N ALA A 145 -14.41 0.10 -5.68
CA ALA A 145 -14.72 1.52 -5.82
C ALA A 145 -14.52 2.01 -7.26
N ALA A 146 -13.41 1.65 -7.91
CA ALA A 146 -13.14 2.03 -9.29
C ALA A 146 -14.18 1.45 -10.27
N MET A 147 -14.60 0.19 -10.08
CA MET A 147 -15.63 -0.44 -10.91
C MET A 147 -17.03 0.12 -10.63
N ALA A 148 -17.34 0.50 -9.40
CA ALA A 148 -18.57 1.19 -9.04
C ALA A 148 -18.65 2.57 -9.70
N GLU A 149 -17.55 3.34 -9.67
CA GLU A 149 -17.43 4.64 -10.35
C GLU A 149 -17.56 4.50 -11.87
N ALA A 150 -16.90 3.49 -12.45
CA ALA A 150 -16.97 3.24 -13.89
C ALA A 150 -18.36 2.78 -14.37
N ALA A 151 -19.20 2.27 -13.47
CA ALA A 151 -20.60 1.88 -13.68
C ALA A 151 -20.86 1.12 -15.01
N PRO A 152 -20.21 -0.05 -15.25
CA PRO A 152 -20.43 -0.83 -16.47
C PRO A 152 -21.91 -1.20 -16.62
N LYS A 153 -22.43 -1.12 -17.85
CA LYS A 153 -23.86 -1.37 -18.14
C LYS A 153 -24.28 -2.79 -17.77
N GLU A 154 -23.40 -3.75 -18.00
CA GLU A 154 -23.54 -5.15 -17.63
C GLU A 154 -23.34 -5.43 -16.13
N GLY A 155 -22.79 -4.45 -15.38
CA GLY A 155 -22.31 -4.63 -14.02
C GLY A 155 -21.04 -5.48 -13.93
N TYR A 156 -20.53 -5.67 -12.72
CA TYR A 156 -19.31 -6.43 -12.46
C TYR A 156 -19.41 -7.38 -11.26
N SER A 157 -18.51 -8.36 -11.17
CA SER A 157 -18.38 -9.28 -10.03
C SER A 157 -16.92 -9.59 -9.76
N ILE A 158 -16.55 -9.78 -8.49
CA ILE A 158 -15.20 -10.18 -8.07
C ILE A 158 -15.22 -11.64 -7.60
N HIS A 159 -14.36 -12.46 -8.19
CA HIS A 159 -14.22 -13.89 -7.92
C HIS A 159 -12.90 -14.17 -7.20
N TRP A 160 -12.92 -15.11 -6.26
CA TRP A 160 -11.77 -15.43 -5.40
C TRP A 160 -11.25 -16.83 -5.72
N VAL A 161 -10.04 -16.91 -6.28
CA VAL A 161 -9.33 -18.16 -6.60
C VAL A 161 -7.94 -18.06 -6.00
N ASN A 162 -7.61 -18.95 -5.06
CA ASN A 162 -6.32 -18.90 -4.36
C ASN A 162 -5.17 -19.52 -5.17
N ASP A 163 -5.47 -20.17 -6.28
CA ASP A 163 -4.45 -20.58 -7.25
C ASP A 163 -4.10 -19.37 -8.15
N TRP A 164 -3.10 -18.59 -7.73
CA TRP A 164 -2.63 -17.43 -8.50
C TRP A 164 -2.11 -17.82 -9.89
N SER A 165 -1.52 -19.01 -10.04
CA SER A 165 -1.04 -19.46 -11.36
C SER A 165 -2.22 -19.63 -12.32
N ALA A 166 -3.35 -20.15 -11.82
CA ALA A 166 -4.58 -20.32 -12.56
C ALA A 166 -5.16 -19.00 -13.08
N HIS A 167 -4.88 -17.87 -12.42
CA HIS A 167 -5.40 -16.57 -12.86
C HIS A 167 -4.92 -16.25 -14.26
N LEU A 168 -3.61 -16.26 -14.49
CA LEU A 168 -3.05 -15.93 -15.78
C LEU A 168 -3.35 -17.04 -16.79
N GLU A 169 -3.14 -18.30 -16.39
CA GLU A 169 -3.38 -19.49 -17.20
C GLU A 169 -4.04 -20.57 -16.35
N PRO A 170 -5.27 -21.05 -16.66
CA PRO A 170 -6.01 -20.84 -17.91
C PRO A 170 -7.12 -19.78 -17.84
N LEU A 171 -7.35 -19.14 -16.69
CA LEU A 171 -8.61 -18.40 -16.47
C LEU A 171 -8.72 -17.15 -17.36
N LEU A 172 -7.70 -16.29 -17.35
CA LEU A 172 -7.69 -15.09 -18.18
C LEU A 172 -7.31 -15.38 -19.64
N SER A 173 -6.36 -16.30 -19.88
CA SER A 173 -5.92 -16.64 -21.25
C SER A 173 -7.03 -17.25 -22.12
N ASN A 174 -7.94 -18.02 -21.50
CA ASN A 174 -9.11 -18.59 -22.17
C ASN A 174 -10.38 -17.76 -22.02
N ALA A 175 -10.29 -16.52 -21.51
CA ALA A 175 -11.42 -15.63 -21.27
C ALA A 175 -12.56 -16.29 -20.45
N LEU A 176 -12.20 -17.14 -19.48
CA LEU A 176 -13.14 -17.69 -18.51
C LEU A 176 -13.52 -16.66 -17.44
N LEU A 177 -12.61 -15.72 -17.21
CA LEU A 177 -12.78 -14.47 -16.47
C LEU A 177 -12.13 -13.34 -17.27
N ASP A 178 -12.48 -12.10 -16.97
CA ASP A 178 -12.18 -10.96 -17.82
C ASP A 178 -10.92 -10.19 -17.37
N LEU A 179 -10.81 -9.93 -16.06
CA LEU A 179 -9.74 -9.12 -15.45
C LEU A 179 -9.16 -9.82 -14.23
N GLY A 180 -7.88 -9.62 -13.92
CA GLY A 180 -7.24 -10.16 -12.70
C GLY A 180 -6.48 -9.11 -11.91
N PHE A 181 -6.43 -9.23 -10.59
CA PHE A 181 -5.70 -8.32 -9.71
C PHE A 181 -5.36 -8.95 -8.34
N PRO A 182 -4.36 -8.43 -7.61
CA PRO A 182 -3.39 -7.41 -8.01
C PRO A 182 -2.11 -8.06 -8.55
N TRP A 183 -1.80 -7.82 -9.83
CA TRP A 183 -0.61 -8.41 -10.46
C TRP A 183 0.50 -7.38 -10.62
N TYR A 184 1.73 -7.77 -10.31
CA TYR A 184 2.88 -6.91 -10.60
C TYR A 184 3.06 -6.79 -12.12
N LYS A 185 3.48 -5.61 -12.57
CA LYS A 185 3.91 -5.38 -13.95
C LYS A 185 5.44 -5.44 -14.04
N PRO A 186 6.03 -6.39 -14.79
CA PRO A 186 7.47 -6.40 -15.04
C PRO A 186 7.89 -5.16 -15.84
N ASP A 187 9.17 -4.81 -15.81
CA ASP A 187 9.75 -3.91 -16.80
C ASP A 187 9.69 -4.54 -18.21
N CYS A 188 8.58 -4.28 -18.90
CA CYS A 188 8.35 -4.79 -20.26
C CYS A 188 9.22 -4.12 -21.32
N GLN A 189 9.94 -3.04 -20.99
CA GLN A 189 10.93 -2.46 -21.90
C GLN A 189 12.25 -3.22 -21.79
N ALA A 190 12.69 -3.54 -20.57
CA ALA A 190 13.92 -4.30 -20.33
C ALA A 190 13.77 -5.82 -20.61
N ALA A 191 12.58 -6.37 -20.36
CA ALA A 191 12.27 -7.79 -20.53
C ALA A 191 11.02 -8.00 -21.40
N PRO A 192 11.06 -7.65 -22.71
CA PRO A 192 9.89 -7.73 -23.59
C PRO A 192 9.35 -9.17 -23.76
N ASP A 193 10.22 -10.17 -23.64
CA ASP A 193 9.87 -11.59 -23.74
C ASP A 193 9.29 -12.17 -22.43
N ASN A 194 9.20 -11.36 -21.36
CA ASN A 194 8.56 -11.80 -20.12
C ASN A 194 7.11 -12.23 -20.42
N PHE A 195 6.71 -13.42 -19.93
CA PHE A 195 5.40 -14.01 -20.19
C PHE A 195 4.24 -13.01 -20.01
N ARG A 196 4.25 -12.18 -18.96
CA ARG A 196 3.16 -11.22 -18.76
C ARG A 196 3.22 -10.04 -19.70
N CYS A 197 4.42 -9.57 -20.04
CA CYS A 197 4.59 -8.48 -21.01
C CYS A 197 4.12 -8.88 -22.40
N VAL A 198 4.34 -10.14 -22.78
CA VAL A 198 3.86 -10.69 -24.04
C VAL A 198 2.33 -10.84 -24.02
N ASN A 199 1.76 -11.40 -22.96
CA ASN A 199 0.37 -11.91 -22.99
C ASN A 199 -0.69 -11.02 -22.32
N PHE A 200 -0.29 -9.99 -21.56
CA PHE A 200 -1.24 -9.16 -20.81
C PHE A 200 -1.07 -7.67 -21.08
N HIS A 201 -2.18 -6.95 -21.05
CA HIS A 201 -2.19 -5.51 -20.83
C HIS A 201 -2.40 -5.21 -19.35
N PHE A 202 -1.96 -4.04 -18.91
CA PHE A 202 -1.97 -3.61 -17.51
C PHE A 202 -2.67 -2.27 -17.37
N SER A 203 -3.44 -2.10 -16.31
CA SER A 203 -3.99 -0.81 -15.89
C SER A 203 -2.89 0.18 -15.50
N GLU A 204 -3.26 1.41 -15.22
CA GLU A 204 -2.47 2.29 -14.36
C GLU A 204 -2.25 1.60 -12.99
N PRO A 205 -1.13 1.84 -12.28
CA PRO A 205 -0.88 1.21 -10.99
C PRO A 205 -1.95 1.63 -9.99
N MET A 206 -2.53 0.65 -9.29
CA MET A 206 -3.49 0.90 -8.22
C MET A 206 -2.81 1.22 -6.89
N PHE A 207 -1.59 0.71 -6.71
CA PHE A 207 -0.76 0.92 -5.52
C PHE A 207 0.69 0.59 -5.82
N GLU A 208 1.62 1.33 -5.23
CA GLU A 208 3.05 1.06 -5.31
C GLU A 208 3.55 0.45 -3.99
N MET A 209 4.04 -0.78 -4.05
CA MET A 209 4.57 -1.49 -2.89
C MET A 209 6.09 -1.37 -2.83
N LEU A 210 6.62 -1.07 -1.64
CA LEU A 210 8.06 -1.08 -1.40
C LEU A 210 8.55 -2.51 -1.17
N ILE A 211 9.62 -2.88 -1.86
CA ILE A 211 10.43 -4.04 -1.52
C ILE A 211 11.57 -3.56 -0.65
N LEU A 212 11.62 -4.03 0.59
CA LEU A 212 12.60 -3.63 1.59
C LEU A 212 13.58 -4.77 1.87
N LEU A 213 14.70 -4.40 2.48
CA LEU A 213 15.66 -5.33 3.04
C LEU A 213 15.50 -5.39 4.55
N PHE A 214 15.43 -6.61 5.08
CA PHE A 214 15.31 -6.89 6.50
C PHE A 214 16.56 -7.63 6.97
N THR A 215 17.37 -6.99 7.80
CA THR A 215 18.66 -7.52 8.26
C THR A 215 18.59 -7.93 9.73
N SER A 216 19.55 -8.72 10.20
CA SER A 216 19.74 -8.91 11.64
C SER A 216 20.18 -7.60 12.29
N SER A 217 19.60 -7.23 13.43
CA SER A 217 20.03 -6.07 14.22
C SER A 217 21.44 -6.22 14.76
N SER A 218 21.95 -7.45 14.90
CA SER A 218 23.34 -7.72 15.33
C SER A 218 24.36 -7.68 14.19
N ASN A 219 23.91 -7.80 12.93
CA ASN A 219 24.75 -7.85 11.75
C ASN A 219 24.06 -7.17 10.56
N SER A 220 23.82 -5.87 10.69
CA SER A 220 23.20 -5.05 9.65
C SER A 220 24.26 -4.43 8.74
N PHE A 221 23.83 -3.97 7.56
CA PHE A 221 24.66 -3.21 6.63
C PHE A 221 23.90 -1.99 6.11
N ALA A 222 24.65 -1.03 5.57
CA ALA A 222 24.07 0.14 4.92
C ALA A 222 23.72 -0.19 3.46
N PHE A 223 22.51 0.17 3.04
CA PHE A 223 22.07 0.08 1.65
C PHE A 223 21.60 1.47 1.24
N ASN A 224 22.46 2.22 0.54
CA ASN A 224 22.16 3.56 0.05
C ASN A 224 22.12 3.61 -1.49
N GLN A 225 22.78 2.64 -2.13
CA GLN A 225 22.89 2.50 -3.57
C GLN A 225 23.04 1.03 -3.96
N ASP A 226 22.76 0.71 -5.23
CA ASP A 226 22.75 -0.67 -5.72
C ASP A 226 24.08 -1.41 -5.53
N ALA A 227 25.22 -0.71 -5.60
CA ALA A 227 26.55 -1.33 -5.41
C ALA A 227 26.78 -1.87 -3.99
N ASP A 228 26.05 -1.37 -2.99
CA ASP A 228 26.22 -1.79 -1.59
C ASP A 228 25.73 -3.23 -1.35
N ILE A 229 24.96 -3.80 -2.29
CA ILE A 229 24.45 -5.18 -2.21
C ILE A 229 25.42 -6.21 -2.79
N GLU A 230 26.45 -5.80 -3.54
CA GLU A 230 27.33 -6.75 -4.22
C GLU A 230 28.07 -7.65 -3.21
N GLY A 231 28.11 -8.94 -3.51
CA GLY A 231 28.65 -9.99 -2.64
C GLY A 231 27.71 -10.45 -1.51
N LYS A 232 26.54 -9.81 -1.32
CA LYS A 232 25.58 -10.20 -0.29
C LYS A 232 24.79 -11.45 -0.66
N THR A 233 24.32 -12.14 0.37
CA THR A 233 23.35 -13.23 0.28
C THR A 233 21.97 -12.72 0.67
N LEU A 234 21.04 -12.68 -0.29
CA LEU A 234 19.64 -12.35 -0.03
C LEU A 234 18.83 -13.62 0.17
N CYS A 235 17.75 -13.52 0.94
CA CYS A 235 16.74 -14.56 1.03
C CYS A 235 15.39 -14.05 0.54
N ARG A 236 14.73 -14.83 -0.32
CA ARG A 236 13.35 -14.62 -0.75
C ARG A 236 12.71 -15.99 -1.02
N PRO A 237 11.50 -16.30 -0.49
CA PRO A 237 10.92 -17.62 -0.63
C PRO A 237 10.79 -18.10 -2.08
N ALA A 238 10.84 -19.40 -2.30
CA ALA A 238 10.60 -20.02 -3.60
C ALA A 238 9.20 -19.63 -4.13
N GLY A 239 9.11 -19.39 -5.44
CA GLY A 239 7.87 -18.96 -6.10
C GLY A 239 7.60 -17.45 -6.06
N TYR A 240 8.30 -16.69 -5.21
CA TYR A 240 8.24 -15.23 -5.27
C TYR A 240 9.01 -14.73 -6.49
N PHE A 241 8.60 -13.56 -6.99
CA PHE A 241 9.23 -12.96 -8.15
C PHE A 241 10.69 -12.58 -7.85
N THR A 242 11.54 -12.55 -8.88
CA THR A 242 12.97 -12.19 -8.76
C THR A 242 13.44 -11.17 -9.79
N HIS A 243 12.56 -10.78 -10.72
CA HIS A 243 12.89 -9.89 -11.83
C HIS A 243 13.42 -8.52 -11.37
N ASP A 244 12.91 -7.99 -10.26
CA ASP A 244 13.35 -6.73 -9.64
C ASP A 244 14.85 -6.74 -9.28
N LEU A 245 15.45 -7.91 -9.04
CA LEU A 245 16.88 -8.04 -8.73
C LEU A 245 17.78 -7.81 -9.96
N ASP A 246 17.23 -7.91 -11.17
CA ASP A 246 17.96 -7.72 -12.42
C ASP A 246 17.53 -6.48 -13.22
N GLU A 247 16.44 -5.81 -12.80
CA GLU A 247 15.91 -4.61 -13.46
C GLU A 247 16.85 -3.39 -13.42
N ASN A 248 16.61 -2.44 -14.31
CA ASN A 248 17.32 -1.15 -14.38
C ASN A 248 18.85 -1.27 -14.50
N GLY A 249 19.33 -2.36 -15.13
CA GLY A 249 20.76 -2.59 -15.36
C GLY A 249 21.51 -3.20 -14.16
N ARG A 250 20.82 -3.54 -13.07
CA ARG A 250 21.43 -4.18 -11.89
C ARG A 250 22.06 -5.52 -12.22
N ASN A 251 21.32 -6.37 -12.95
CA ASN A 251 21.74 -7.72 -13.33
C ASN A 251 22.35 -8.51 -12.16
N TRP A 252 21.83 -8.36 -10.93
CA TRP A 252 22.49 -8.92 -9.76
C TRP A 252 22.51 -10.46 -9.74
N LEU A 253 21.42 -11.10 -10.16
CA LEU A 253 21.38 -12.56 -10.29
C LEU A 253 22.07 -13.00 -11.57
N LYS A 254 21.76 -12.32 -12.68
CA LYS A 254 22.26 -12.66 -14.01
C LYS A 254 23.80 -12.67 -14.06
N ASP A 255 24.44 -11.69 -13.44
CA ASP A 255 25.89 -11.54 -13.43
C ASP A 255 26.54 -12.18 -12.18
N GLY A 256 25.76 -12.84 -11.31
CA GLY A 256 26.27 -13.49 -10.10
C GLY A 256 26.83 -12.51 -9.05
N LYS A 257 26.32 -11.27 -9.01
CA LYS A 257 26.75 -10.23 -8.06
C LYS A 257 26.20 -10.47 -6.65
N ILE A 258 25.14 -11.27 -6.51
CA ILE A 258 24.59 -11.70 -5.22
C ILE A 258 24.38 -13.21 -5.20
N THR A 259 24.19 -13.77 -4.01
CA THR A 259 23.60 -15.11 -3.84
C THR A 259 22.13 -14.96 -3.41
N LEU A 260 21.22 -15.72 -4.01
CA LEU A 260 19.81 -15.77 -3.59
C LEU A 260 19.47 -17.15 -3.00
N LYS A 261 19.02 -17.15 -1.75
CA LYS A 261 18.45 -18.32 -1.06
C LYS A 261 16.94 -18.31 -1.20
N GLN A 262 16.35 -19.45 -1.53
CA GLN A 262 14.91 -19.58 -1.77
C GLN A 262 14.29 -20.76 -0.99
N PRO A 263 14.18 -20.65 0.36
CA PRO A 263 13.44 -21.63 1.15
C PRO A 263 11.93 -21.54 0.87
N ASN A 264 11.14 -22.42 1.48
CA ASN A 264 9.70 -22.50 1.16
C ASN A 264 8.84 -21.46 1.90
N SER A 265 9.32 -20.89 3.01
CA SER A 265 8.54 -19.94 3.81
C SER A 265 9.28 -18.63 4.09
N VAL A 266 8.50 -17.58 4.38
CA VAL A 266 9.01 -16.29 4.84
C VAL A 266 9.77 -16.44 6.15
N LYS A 267 9.26 -17.27 7.07
CA LYS A 267 9.89 -17.52 8.37
C LYS A 267 11.29 -18.12 8.20
N ASP A 268 11.46 -19.09 7.32
CA ASP A 268 12.78 -19.70 7.06
C ASP A 268 13.79 -18.65 6.60
N CYS A 269 13.37 -17.67 5.79
CA CYS A 269 14.26 -16.58 5.40
C CYS A 269 14.71 -15.71 6.59
N PHE A 270 13.82 -15.42 7.54
CA PHE A 270 14.19 -14.69 8.74
C PHE A 270 15.10 -15.51 9.65
N ASP A 271 14.85 -16.81 9.80
CA ASP A 271 15.72 -17.72 10.56
C ASP A 271 17.13 -17.73 9.94
N MET A 272 17.26 -17.87 8.62
CA MET A 272 18.54 -17.80 7.90
C MET A 272 19.29 -16.48 8.13
N VAL A 273 18.59 -15.35 8.19
CA VAL A 273 19.22 -14.04 8.48
C VAL A 273 19.73 -13.98 9.92
N LEU A 274 18.96 -14.51 10.88
CA LEU A 274 19.34 -14.52 12.29
C LEU A 274 20.49 -15.49 12.58
N GLU A 275 20.62 -16.55 11.79
CA GLU A 275 21.69 -17.55 11.85
C GLU A 275 22.95 -17.13 11.05
N GLY A 276 22.86 -16.06 10.25
CA GLY A 276 23.96 -15.55 9.43
C GLY A 276 24.16 -16.31 8.11
N GLU A 277 23.21 -17.15 7.70
CA GLU A 277 23.21 -17.84 6.40
C GLU A 277 22.77 -16.93 5.24
N ALA A 278 22.07 -15.83 5.56
CA ALA A 278 21.73 -14.75 4.64
C ALA A 278 22.00 -13.39 5.29
N ASP A 279 22.38 -12.38 4.50
CA ASP A 279 22.61 -11.01 4.98
C ASP A 279 21.29 -10.24 5.16
N ALA A 280 20.29 -10.51 4.32
CA ALA A 280 18.98 -9.86 4.39
C ALA A 280 17.86 -10.69 3.78
N VAL A 281 16.64 -10.54 4.31
CA VAL A 281 15.41 -10.94 3.63
C VAL A 281 15.00 -9.81 2.68
N ALA A 282 14.65 -10.13 1.44
CA ALA A 282 14.18 -9.16 0.44
C ALA A 282 12.70 -9.41 0.14
N LEU A 283 11.81 -8.64 0.76
CA LEU A 283 10.36 -8.82 0.69
C LEU A 283 9.63 -7.49 0.61
N ASN A 284 8.36 -7.55 0.22
CA ASN A 284 7.51 -6.39 0.37
C ASN A 284 7.37 -5.99 1.84
N GLU A 285 7.24 -4.69 2.06
CA GLU A 285 7.21 -4.08 3.39
C GLU A 285 6.22 -4.76 4.33
N PHE A 286 4.97 -4.93 3.88
CA PHE A 286 3.89 -5.40 4.74
C PHE A 286 4.06 -6.87 5.13
N THR A 287 4.45 -7.73 4.20
CA THR A 287 4.74 -9.15 4.49
C THR A 287 5.92 -9.28 5.46
N GLY A 288 6.99 -8.51 5.24
CA GLY A 288 8.16 -8.56 6.12
C GLY A 288 7.85 -8.08 7.53
N ARG A 289 7.14 -6.95 7.70
CA ARG A 289 6.71 -6.45 9.01
C ARG A 289 5.73 -7.39 9.72
N THR A 290 4.79 -7.97 8.99
CA THR A 290 3.87 -8.98 9.53
C THR A 290 4.63 -10.19 10.07
N ALA A 291 5.61 -10.70 9.31
CA ALA A 291 6.43 -11.82 9.75
C ALA A 291 7.29 -11.48 10.99
N ILE A 292 7.81 -10.24 11.09
CA ILE A 292 8.51 -9.79 12.30
C ILE A 292 7.61 -9.90 13.51
N LYS A 293 6.39 -9.35 13.42
CA LYS A 293 5.41 -9.39 14.50
C LYS A 293 4.97 -10.81 14.85
N ASP A 294 4.49 -11.57 13.86
CA ASP A 294 3.88 -12.89 14.06
C ASP A 294 4.88 -13.91 14.62
N HIS A 295 6.17 -13.69 14.40
CA HIS A 295 7.24 -14.54 14.91
C HIS A 295 8.05 -13.92 16.05
N GLY A 296 7.63 -12.77 16.59
CA GLY A 296 8.27 -12.11 17.74
C GLY A 296 9.74 -11.76 17.48
N LEU A 297 10.04 -11.19 16.31
CA LEU A 297 11.38 -10.81 15.86
C LEU A 297 11.72 -9.34 16.13
N ASP A 298 10.85 -8.63 16.86
CA ASP A 298 11.03 -7.24 17.23
C ASP A 298 12.37 -7.01 17.95
N GLY A 299 13.09 -5.97 17.53
CA GLY A 299 14.42 -5.64 18.06
C GLY A 299 15.55 -6.60 17.65
N ARG A 300 15.24 -7.72 16.98
CA ARG A 300 16.23 -8.63 16.38
C ARG A 300 16.42 -8.41 14.89
N ILE A 301 15.44 -7.77 14.24
CA ILE A 301 15.46 -7.43 12.82
C ILE A 301 15.44 -5.92 12.65
N THR A 302 16.27 -5.43 11.74
CA THR A 302 16.31 -4.03 11.32
C THR A 302 15.78 -3.92 9.88
N VAL A 303 14.81 -3.04 9.66
CA VAL A 303 14.32 -2.70 8.31
C VAL A 303 15.20 -1.61 7.72
N LEU A 304 15.83 -1.86 6.57
CA LEU A 304 16.64 -0.85 5.90
C LEU A 304 15.74 0.22 5.26
N PRO A 305 16.10 1.53 5.38
CA PRO A 305 15.21 2.63 4.98
C PRO A 305 15.18 2.90 3.48
N GLN A 306 16.11 2.33 2.71
CA GLN A 306 16.15 2.43 1.26
C GLN A 306 15.44 1.22 0.66
N PRO A 307 14.35 1.39 -0.09
CA PRO A 307 13.75 0.30 -0.84
C PRO A 307 14.73 -0.27 -1.86
N LEU A 308 14.77 -1.59 -1.92
CA LEU A 308 15.44 -2.33 -2.99
C LEU A 308 14.76 -2.03 -4.33
N SER A 309 13.43 -2.01 -4.35
CA SER A 309 12.63 -1.69 -5.52
C SER A 309 11.25 -1.18 -5.10
N VAL A 310 10.55 -0.58 -6.07
CA VAL A 310 9.14 -0.20 -5.96
C VAL A 310 8.41 -1.01 -7.03
N ALA A 311 7.38 -1.75 -6.64
CA ALA A 311 6.60 -2.56 -7.55
C ALA A 311 5.17 -2.02 -7.67
N GLY A 312 4.73 -1.75 -8.89
CA GLY A 312 3.34 -1.38 -9.17
C GLY A 312 2.43 -2.60 -9.16
N LEU A 313 1.29 -2.51 -8.49
CA LEU A 313 0.22 -3.50 -8.51
C LEU A 313 -0.91 -3.04 -9.43
N HIS A 314 -1.29 -3.90 -10.38
CA HIS A 314 -2.17 -3.55 -11.49
C HIS A 314 -3.35 -4.52 -11.62
N VAL A 315 -4.39 -4.06 -12.29
CA VAL A 315 -5.36 -4.93 -12.95
C VAL A 315 -4.79 -5.37 -14.30
N VAL A 316 -4.93 -6.64 -14.64
CA VAL A 316 -4.47 -7.22 -15.90
C VAL A 316 -5.62 -7.79 -16.71
N VAL A 317 -5.49 -7.72 -18.04
CA VAL A 317 -6.36 -8.39 -19.00
C VAL A 317 -5.51 -9.09 -20.04
N HIS A 318 -5.90 -10.29 -20.44
CA HIS A 318 -5.17 -11.02 -21.47
C HIS A 318 -5.35 -10.32 -22.84
N LYS A 319 -4.29 -10.21 -23.64
CA LYS A 319 -4.32 -9.48 -24.92
C LYS A 319 -5.24 -10.11 -25.97
N SER A 320 -5.52 -11.40 -25.88
CA SER A 320 -6.49 -12.06 -26.77
C SER A 320 -7.94 -11.73 -26.44
N HIS A 321 -8.22 -11.11 -25.28
CA HIS A 321 -9.58 -10.80 -24.88
C HIS A 321 -10.17 -9.74 -25.84
N PRO A 322 -11.33 -10.00 -26.48
CA PRO A 322 -11.85 -9.13 -27.54
C PRO A 322 -12.21 -7.71 -27.07
N GLN A 323 -12.38 -7.53 -25.75
CA GLN A 323 -12.69 -6.24 -25.12
C GLN A 323 -11.56 -5.74 -24.22
N ALA A 324 -10.33 -6.26 -24.34
CA ALA A 324 -9.21 -5.94 -23.45
C ALA A 324 -8.99 -4.42 -23.27
N GLU A 325 -8.83 -3.70 -24.38
CA GLU A 325 -8.61 -2.24 -24.37
C GLU A 325 -9.81 -1.47 -23.80
N GLN A 326 -11.03 -1.93 -24.05
CA GLN A 326 -12.25 -1.32 -23.50
C GLN A 326 -12.30 -1.49 -21.98
N MET A 327 -12.00 -2.68 -21.48
CA MET A 327 -11.98 -2.99 -20.05
C MET A 327 -10.87 -2.21 -19.34
N LEU A 328 -9.69 -2.07 -19.96
CA LEU A 328 -8.62 -1.24 -19.41
C LEU A 328 -8.97 0.25 -19.38
N THR A 329 -9.58 0.76 -20.45
CA THR A 329 -10.04 2.15 -20.47
C THR A 329 -11.06 2.40 -19.36
N MET A 330 -11.96 1.44 -19.14
CA MET A 330 -12.98 1.50 -18.10
C MET A 330 -12.38 1.53 -16.69
N ILE A 331 -11.53 0.56 -16.34
CA ILE A 331 -10.93 0.51 -14.99
C ILE A 331 -10.01 1.70 -14.75
N ASN A 332 -9.22 2.16 -15.73
CA ASN A 332 -8.41 3.36 -15.59
C ASN A 332 -9.26 4.62 -15.45
N GLY A 333 -10.40 4.69 -16.14
CA GLY A 333 -11.39 5.76 -15.94
C GLY A 333 -11.93 5.78 -14.51
N GLY A 334 -12.31 4.61 -13.99
CA GLY A 334 -12.77 4.45 -12.61
C GLY A 334 -11.69 4.81 -11.58
N LEU A 335 -10.45 4.35 -11.77
CA LEU A 335 -9.30 4.67 -10.92
C LEU A 335 -9.05 6.18 -10.87
N ARG A 336 -9.08 6.87 -12.02
CA ARG A 336 -8.96 8.33 -12.05
C ARG A 336 -10.14 9.03 -11.39
N GLY A 337 -11.37 8.55 -11.60
CA GLY A 337 -12.56 9.10 -10.96
C GLY A 337 -12.46 9.09 -9.43
N ILE A 338 -12.09 7.94 -8.85
CA ILE A 338 -11.92 7.84 -7.38
C ILE A 338 -10.70 8.62 -6.86
N GLN A 339 -9.71 8.91 -7.70
CA GLN A 339 -8.60 9.79 -7.33
C GLN A 339 -9.01 11.27 -7.34
N GLU A 340 -9.85 11.67 -8.29
CA GLU A 340 -10.34 13.04 -8.47
C GLU A 340 -11.35 13.44 -7.38
N ASP A 341 -12.22 12.51 -6.96
CA ASP A 341 -13.24 12.77 -5.93
C ASP A 341 -12.74 12.58 -4.48
N GLY A 342 -11.53 12.02 -4.31
CA GLY A 342 -10.87 11.76 -3.03
C GLY A 342 -11.22 10.43 -2.37
N SER A 343 -12.05 9.59 -2.99
CA SER A 343 -12.43 8.26 -2.50
C SER A 343 -11.21 7.33 -2.40
N TYR A 344 -10.30 7.37 -3.37
CA TYR A 344 -9.04 6.62 -3.32
C TYR A 344 -8.24 6.95 -2.07
N GLN A 345 -8.03 8.24 -1.78
CA GLN A 345 -7.29 8.65 -0.59
C GLN A 345 -7.99 8.23 0.70
N ALA A 346 -9.33 8.25 0.75
CA ALA A 346 -10.08 7.76 1.90
C ALA A 346 -9.86 6.25 2.13
N ILE A 347 -9.88 5.44 1.07
CA ILE A 347 -9.61 4.00 1.14
C ILE A 347 -8.17 3.75 1.60
N ILE A 348 -7.18 4.40 0.98
CA ILE A 348 -5.78 4.27 1.39
C ILE A 348 -5.59 4.66 2.86
N GLU A 349 -6.19 5.77 3.30
CA GLU A 349 -6.10 6.24 4.69
C GLU A 349 -6.67 5.24 5.69
N ASP A 350 -7.88 4.71 5.45
CA ASP A 350 -8.52 3.73 6.35
C ASP A 350 -7.70 2.45 6.45
N HIS A 351 -7.26 1.89 5.32
CA HIS A 351 -6.46 0.66 5.31
C HIS A 351 -5.09 0.88 5.93
N MET A 352 -4.39 1.96 5.58
CA MET A 352 -3.09 2.27 6.17
C MET A 352 -3.21 2.45 7.68
N ALA A 353 -4.23 3.15 8.18
CA ALA A 353 -4.43 3.30 9.62
C ALA A 353 -4.58 1.94 10.32
N ARG A 354 -5.32 0.99 9.73
CA ARG A 354 -5.48 -0.37 10.27
C ARG A 354 -4.20 -1.19 10.21
N ILE A 355 -3.48 -1.12 9.09
CA ILE A 355 -2.24 -1.86 8.87
C ILE A 355 -1.17 -1.38 9.84
N TRP A 356 -0.99 -0.07 9.97
CA TRP A 356 0.01 0.54 10.84
C TRP A 356 -0.35 0.41 12.32
N ALA A 357 -1.62 0.42 12.71
CA ALA A 357 -2.02 0.03 14.08
C ALA A 357 -1.76 -1.45 14.39
N GLY A 358 -1.54 -2.25 13.33
CA GLY A 358 -1.16 -3.64 13.44
C GLY A 358 0.34 -3.86 13.65
N PHE A 359 1.21 -2.85 13.51
CA PHE A 359 2.65 -2.97 13.71
C PHE A 359 3.07 -2.24 14.99
#